data_AF-A0A846AMT7-F1
#
_entry.id   AF-A0A846AMT7-F1
#
_cell.length_a   1.000
_cell.length_b   1.000
_cell.length_c   1.000
_cell.angle_alpha   90.00
_cell.angle_beta   90.00
_cell.angle_gamma   90.00
#
_symmetry.space_group_name_H-M   'P 1'
#
loop_
_entity.id
_entity.type
_entity.pdbx_description
1 polymer ?
#
loop_
_entity_poly.entity_id
_entity_poly.type
_entity_poly.pdbx_seq_one_letter_code
_entity_poly.pdbx_strand_id
1 'polypeptide(L)'
;MIIGFYLIINTRFRFLYLASSNGIANAQPGSFSDAFSFSVQTMATISYGAMYPTNTYTHILVTIEVFIGLIAMAMITRLMFARFSVPTARVLFSKVAVISPYNGIRTLMFRIANQRQNWIVETQVRVTLSINKEISAEGHSLPKNCGYAPPLLRG
;
A
#
# COMPACT_ATOMS: atom_id res chain seq x y z
N MET A 1 -5.39 4.21 -9.65
CA MET A 1 -5.80 5.01 -8.48
C MET A 1 -5.03 6.34 -8.38
N ILE A 2 -3.70 6.33 -8.25
CA ILE A 2 -2.88 7.56 -8.09
C ILE A 2 -3.06 8.55 -9.25
N ILE A 3 -2.96 8.07 -10.50
CA ILE A 3 -3.14 8.91 -11.70
C ILE A 3 -4.55 9.55 -11.73
N GLY A 4 -5.59 8.81 -11.34
CA GLY A 4 -6.95 9.32 -11.28
C GLY A 4 -7.10 10.45 -10.25
N PHE A 5 -6.53 10.27 -9.05
CA PHE A 5 -6.51 11.31 -8.01
C PHE A 5 -5.79 12.57 -8.48
N TYR A 6 -4.63 12.41 -9.15
CA TYR A 6 -3.88 13.51 -9.74
C TYR A 6 -4.73 14.29 -10.77
N LEU A 7 -5.36 13.59 -11.71
CA LEU A 7 -6.21 14.23 -12.73
C LEU A 7 -7.41 14.96 -12.11
N ILE A 8 -8.02 14.41 -11.06
CA ILE A 8 -9.14 15.04 -10.35
C ILE A 8 -8.70 16.34 -9.68
N ILE A 9 -7.57 16.35 -8.98
CA ILE A 9 -7.08 17.56 -8.30
C ILE A 9 -6.74 18.64 -9.32
N ASN A 10 -5.97 18.32 -10.37
CA ASN A 10 -5.62 19.28 -11.41
C ASN A 10 -6.86 19.83 -12.12
N THR A 11 -7.88 18.98 -12.34
CA THR A 11 -9.16 19.42 -12.92
C THR A 11 -9.89 20.39 -11.98
N ARG A 12 -9.88 20.15 -10.66
CA ARG A 12 -10.48 21.07 -9.68
C ARG A 12 -9.75 22.41 -9.63
N PHE A 13 -8.42 22.41 -9.54
CA PHE A 13 -7.62 23.64 -9.54
C PHE A 13 -7.80 24.43 -10.82
N ARG A 14 -7.84 23.75 -11.97
CA ARG A 14 -8.19 24.37 -13.24
C ARG A 14 -9.53 25.10 -13.21
N PHE A 15 -10.60 24.51 -12.67
CA PHE A 15 -11.88 25.21 -12.55
C PHE A 15 -11.79 26.44 -11.64
N LEU A 16 -11.01 26.37 -10.55
CA LEU A 16 -10.74 27.51 -9.68
C LEU A 16 -9.96 28.62 -10.41
N TYR A 17 -9.00 28.25 -11.27
CA TYR A 17 -8.27 29.21 -12.09
C TYR A 17 -9.16 29.88 -13.14
N LEU A 18 -10.09 29.15 -13.75
CA LEU A 18 -11.07 29.72 -14.69
C LEU A 18 -12.06 30.68 -14.01
N ALA A 19 -12.34 30.48 -12.72
CA ALA A 19 -13.14 31.43 -11.94
C ALA A 19 -12.42 32.77 -11.72
N SER A 20 -11.08 32.80 -11.82
CA SER A 20 -10.29 34.02 -11.80
C SER A 20 -10.25 34.63 -13.20
N SER A 21 -11.10 35.64 -13.46
CA SER A 21 -11.11 36.35 -14.74
C SER A 21 -9.72 36.96 -15.04
N ASN A 22 -8.97 36.35 -15.97
CA ASN A 22 -7.60 36.74 -16.37
C ASN A 22 -6.51 36.60 -15.30
N GLY A 23 -6.60 35.58 -14.44
CA GLY A 23 -5.62 35.35 -13.38
C GLY A 23 -4.29 34.70 -13.77
N ILE A 24 -4.12 34.29 -15.03
CA ILE A 24 -2.92 33.62 -15.55
C ILE A 24 -2.37 34.43 -16.74
N ALA A 25 -1.10 34.87 -16.66
CA ALA A 25 -0.41 35.54 -17.76
C ALA A 25 -0.13 34.58 -18.91
N ASN A 26 -0.19 35.08 -20.14
CA ASN A 26 0.08 34.34 -21.39
C ASN A 26 -0.81 33.11 -21.64
N ALA A 27 -1.91 32.96 -20.89
CA ALA A 27 -2.97 32.01 -21.19
C ALA A 27 -4.08 32.69 -21.98
N GLN A 28 -4.70 31.97 -22.93
CA GLN A 28 -5.89 32.49 -23.60
C GLN A 28 -7.03 32.65 -22.57
N PRO A 29 -7.72 33.81 -22.50
CA PRO A 29 -8.83 34.03 -21.59
C PRO A 29 -9.90 32.94 -21.74
N GLY A 30 -10.20 32.21 -20.66
CA GLY A 30 -11.18 31.13 -20.66
C GLY A 30 -10.74 29.82 -21.32
N SER A 31 -9.46 29.69 -21.74
CA SER A 31 -8.96 28.45 -22.32
C SER A 31 -8.86 27.34 -21.27
N PHE A 32 -9.68 26.31 -21.48
CA PHE A 32 -9.71 25.10 -20.68
C PHE A 32 -8.32 24.44 -20.67
N SER A 33 -7.66 24.32 -21.82
CA SER A 33 -6.38 23.62 -21.98
C SER A 33 -5.23 24.32 -21.24
N ASP A 34 -5.18 25.65 -21.32
CA ASP A 34 -4.08 26.43 -20.75
C ASP A 34 -4.14 26.40 -19.22
N ALA A 35 -5.33 26.58 -18.63
CA ALA A 35 -5.53 26.50 -17.19
C ALA A 35 -5.19 25.10 -16.62
N PHE A 36 -5.43 24.04 -17.40
CA PHE A 36 -5.09 22.68 -16.97
C PHE A 36 -3.59 22.41 -17.07
N SER A 37 -2.98 22.83 -18.17
CA SER A 37 -1.53 22.76 -18.36
C SER A 37 -0.79 23.57 -17.28
N PHE A 38 -1.34 24.71 -16.86
CA PHE A 38 -0.81 25.53 -15.78
C PHE A 38 -0.89 24.84 -14.41
N SER A 39 -2.05 24.24 -14.09
CA SER A 39 -2.25 23.44 -12.86
C SER A 39 -1.28 22.25 -12.81
N VAL A 40 -1.16 21.49 -13.91
CA VAL A 40 -0.22 20.37 -14.04
C VAL A 40 1.22 20.80 -13.82
N GLN A 41 1.65 21.89 -14.45
CA GLN A 41 3.01 22.44 -14.30
C GLN A 41 3.28 22.93 -12.88
N THR A 42 2.29 23.55 -12.24
CA THR A 42 2.36 24.08 -10.88
C THR A 42 2.46 22.96 -9.86
N MET A 43 1.54 21.99 -9.93
CA MET A 43 1.52 20.84 -9.02
C MET A 43 2.76 19.94 -9.18
N ALA A 44 3.23 19.74 -10.42
CA ALA A 44 4.46 18.98 -10.67
C ALA A 44 5.74 19.78 -10.40
N THR A 45 5.63 21.06 -10.03
CA THR A 45 6.76 21.97 -9.80
C THR A 45 7.71 22.10 -11.00
N ILE A 46 7.19 21.90 -12.23
CA ILE A 46 7.97 21.98 -13.47
C ILE A 46 8.14 23.45 -13.89
N SER A 47 7.06 24.23 -13.80
CA SER A 47 6.96 25.66 -14.13
C SER A 47 7.90 26.11 -15.27
N TYR A 48 7.49 25.93 -16.52
CA TYR A 48 8.28 26.35 -17.69
C TYR A 48 8.50 27.87 -17.79
N GLY A 49 7.83 28.67 -16.96
CA GLY A 49 7.96 30.14 -16.93
C GLY A 49 7.15 30.86 -18.01
N ALA A 50 6.55 30.14 -18.95
CA ALA A 50 5.68 30.72 -19.98
C ALA A 50 4.37 31.29 -19.41
N MET A 51 3.80 30.64 -18.39
CA MET A 51 2.57 31.03 -17.72
C MET A 51 2.86 31.29 -16.23
N TYR A 52 2.35 32.39 -15.69
CA TYR A 52 2.53 32.77 -14.29
C TYR A 52 1.28 33.48 -13.74
N PRO A 53 1.03 33.38 -12.42
CA PRO A 53 -0.11 34.06 -11.79
C PRO A 53 0.05 35.59 -11.87
N THR A 54 -1.03 36.31 -12.15
CA THR A 54 -1.02 37.79 -12.28
C THR A 54 -1.73 38.51 -11.14
N ASN A 55 -2.64 37.83 -10.45
CA ASN A 55 -3.46 38.44 -9.39
C ASN A 55 -3.27 37.70 -8.05
N THR A 56 -3.62 38.38 -6.96
CA THR A 56 -3.46 37.85 -5.59
C THR A 56 -4.23 36.55 -5.39
N TYR A 57 -5.40 36.41 -6.01
CA TYR A 57 -6.22 35.20 -5.91
C TYR A 57 -5.52 33.97 -6.51
N THR A 58 -4.98 34.09 -7.72
CA THR A 58 -4.21 33.03 -8.39
C THR A 58 -2.93 32.73 -7.63
N HIS A 59 -2.25 33.74 -7.07
CA HIS A 59 -1.08 33.51 -6.22
C HIS A 59 -1.40 32.65 -4.99
N ILE A 60 -2.53 32.91 -4.33
CA ILE A 60 -2.99 32.11 -3.19
C ILE A 60 -3.31 30.68 -3.63
N LEU A 61 -4.03 30.52 -4.75
CA LEU A 61 -4.36 29.20 -5.31
C LEU A 61 -3.10 28.39 -5.65
N VAL A 62 -2.13 29.00 -6.33
CA VAL A 62 -0.85 28.38 -6.69
C VAL A 62 -0.11 27.91 -5.44
N THR A 63 -0.10 28.74 -4.39
CA THR A 63 0.56 28.38 -3.11
C THR A 63 -0.08 27.15 -2.47
N ILE A 64 -1.42 27.11 -2.44
CA ILE A 64 -2.17 25.95 -1.92
C ILE A 64 -1.93 24.72 -2.80
N GLU A 65 -1.92 24.88 -4.12
CA GLU A 65 -1.70 23.80 -5.07
C GLU A 65 -0.32 23.16 -4.90
N VAL A 66 0.74 23.98 -4.80
CA VAL A 66 2.11 23.50 -4.55
C VAL A 66 2.19 22.76 -3.22
N PHE A 67 1.57 23.29 -2.16
CA PHE A 67 1.54 22.61 -0.85
C PHE A 67 0.89 21.23 -0.91
N ILE A 68 -0.25 21.11 -1.62
CA ILE A 68 -0.92 19.82 -1.85
C ILE A 68 -0.04 18.90 -2.70
N GLY A 69 0.64 19.43 -3.72
CA GLY A 69 1.59 18.70 -4.56
C GLY A 69 2.73 18.07 -3.75
N LEU A 70 3.30 18.83 -2.80
CA LEU A 70 4.33 18.33 -1.89
C LEU A 70 3.84 17.17 -1.02
N ILE A 71 2.65 17.30 -0.44
CA ILE A 71 2.05 16.22 0.37
C ILE A 71 1.79 14.98 -0.49
N ALA A 72 1.28 15.17 -1.71
CA ALA A 72 1.01 14.08 -2.64
C ALA A 72 2.30 13.32 -3.01
N MET A 73 3.38 14.04 -3.33
CA MET A 73 4.69 13.42 -3.62
C MET A 73 5.25 12.65 -2.42
N ALA A 74 5.12 13.20 -1.20
CA ALA A 74 5.53 12.51 0.01
C ALA A 74 4.74 11.21 0.24
N MET A 75 3.42 11.23 0.00
CA MET A 75 2.58 10.02 0.10
C MET A 75 2.95 8.97 -0.95
N ILE A 76 3.16 9.36 -2.21
CA ILE A 76 3.55 8.43 -3.28
C ILE A 76 4.87 7.74 -2.94
N THR A 77 5.87 8.52 -2.52
CA THR A 77 7.16 8.00 -2.09
C THR A 77 7.00 7.01 -0.94
N ARG A 78 6.21 7.39 0.08
CA ARG A 78 5.94 6.51 1.23
C ARG A 78 5.25 5.21 0.83
N LEU A 79 4.27 5.26 -0.07
CA LEU A 79 3.55 4.09 -0.59
C LEU A 79 4.46 3.16 -1.41
N MET A 80 5.34 3.73 -2.23
CA MET A 80 6.35 2.98 -2.98
C MET A 80 7.25 2.21 -2.01
N PHE A 81 7.85 2.90 -1.04
CA PHE A 81 8.71 2.26 -0.04
C PHE A 81 7.95 1.22 0.78
N ALA A 82 6.74 1.52 1.24
CA ALA A 82 5.93 0.55 1.98
C ALA A 82 5.65 -0.72 1.18
N ARG A 83 5.41 -0.61 -0.13
CA ARG A 83 5.20 -1.78 -1.01
C ARG A 83 6.47 -2.59 -1.22
N PHE A 84 7.61 -1.94 -1.42
CA PHE A 84 8.90 -2.63 -1.60
C PHE A 84 9.41 -3.26 -0.29
N SER A 85 9.03 -2.68 0.85
CA SER A 85 9.44 -3.17 2.17
C SER A 85 8.60 -4.35 2.69
N VAL A 86 7.57 -4.83 1.98
CA VAL A 86 6.87 -6.05 2.38
C VAL A 86 7.59 -7.26 1.76
N PRO A 87 8.39 -8.03 2.53
CA PRO A 87 8.98 -9.25 2.04
C PRO A 87 7.88 -10.26 1.75
N THR A 88 7.78 -10.72 0.50
CA THR A 88 6.91 -11.85 0.15
C THR A 88 7.64 -13.15 0.52
N ALA A 89 7.34 -13.70 1.69
CA ALA A 89 7.85 -15.00 2.10
C ALA A 89 7.17 -16.11 1.26
N ARG A 90 7.91 -16.69 0.30
CA ARG A 90 7.46 -17.88 -0.45
C ARG A 90 8.02 -19.13 0.23
N VAL A 91 7.24 -19.63 1.17
CA VAL A 91 7.54 -20.83 1.94
C VAL A 91 6.73 -21.99 1.36
N LEU A 92 7.41 -23.08 1.00
CA LEU A 92 6.78 -24.29 0.50
C LEU A 92 6.62 -25.29 1.65
N PHE A 93 5.40 -25.79 1.84
CA PHE A 93 5.09 -26.82 2.84
C PHE A 93 4.98 -28.20 2.17
N SER A 94 5.36 -29.26 2.89
CA SER A 94 5.09 -30.63 2.44
C SER A 94 3.58 -30.87 2.37
N LYS A 95 3.12 -31.50 1.27
CA LYS A 95 1.69 -31.84 1.08
C LYS A 95 1.15 -32.84 2.11
N VAL A 96 2.05 -33.61 2.74
CA VAL A 96 1.72 -34.65 3.70
C VAL A 96 2.52 -34.41 4.96
N ALA A 97 1.88 -34.61 6.12
CA ALA A 97 2.53 -34.71 7.42
C ALA A 97 2.55 -36.18 7.83
N VAL A 98 3.63 -36.63 8.47
CA VAL A 98 3.83 -38.03 8.84
C VAL A 98 3.95 -38.12 10.36
N ILE A 99 3.35 -39.17 10.95
CA ILE A 99 3.53 -39.51 12.36
C ILE A 99 4.45 -40.72 12.42
N SER A 100 5.64 -40.54 12.95
CA SER A 100 6.62 -41.61 13.11
C SER A 100 7.33 -41.51 14.46
N PRO A 101 7.81 -42.63 15.03
CA PRO A 101 8.64 -42.58 16.23
C PRO A 101 9.96 -41.86 15.92
N TYR A 102 10.30 -40.85 16.72
CA TYR A 102 11.58 -40.15 16.70
C TYR A 102 12.08 -40.02 18.14
N ASN A 103 13.31 -40.48 18.40
CA ASN A 103 13.85 -40.63 19.76
C ASN A 103 12.90 -41.39 20.72
N GLY A 104 12.19 -42.40 20.21
CA GLY A 104 11.25 -43.22 21.02
C GLY A 104 9.88 -42.58 21.28
N ILE A 105 9.63 -41.35 20.83
CA ILE A 105 8.36 -40.64 21.03
C ILE A 105 7.64 -40.52 19.68
N ARG A 106 6.31 -40.70 19.65
CA ARG A 106 5.51 -40.45 18.44
C ARG A 106 5.53 -38.95 18.15
N THR A 107 6.12 -38.56 17.03
CA THR A 107 6.27 -37.14 16.65
C THR A 107 5.59 -36.88 15.32
N LEU A 108 4.85 -35.78 15.25
CA LEU A 108 4.31 -35.25 13.99
C LEU A 108 5.42 -34.49 13.25
N MET A 109 5.71 -34.89 12.02
CA MET A 109 6.74 -34.29 11.18
C MET A 109 6.15 -33.73 9.89
N PHE A 110 6.60 -32.54 9.51
CA PHE A 110 6.34 -31.92 8.21
C PHE A 110 7.61 -31.18 7.78
N ARG A 111 7.76 -30.97 6.47
CA ARG A 111 8.94 -30.30 5.91
C ARG A 111 8.55 -28.92 5.39
N ILE A 112 9.42 -27.95 5.67
CA ILE A 112 9.34 -26.60 5.14
C ILE A 112 10.57 -26.37 4.26
N ALA A 113 10.37 -25.82 3.07
CA ALA A 113 11.45 -25.40 2.19
C ALA A 113 11.29 -23.92 1.81
N ASN A 114 12.38 -23.18 1.86
CA ASN A 114 12.44 -21.85 1.29
C ASN A 114 12.55 -21.96 -0.24
N GLN A 115 11.65 -21.30 -0.98
CA GLN A 115 11.69 -21.32 -2.44
C GLN A 115 12.78 -20.37 -3.01
N ARG A 116 13.44 -19.53 -2.19
CA ARG A 116 14.54 -18.66 -2.60
C ARG A 116 15.91 -19.18 -2.17
N GLN A 117 16.95 -18.84 -2.93
CA GLN A 117 18.37 -19.06 -2.59
C GLN A 117 18.89 -18.11 -1.50
N ASN A 118 18.08 -17.14 -1.04
CA ASN A 118 18.49 -16.21 0.00
C ASN A 118 18.33 -16.86 1.39
N TRP A 119 19.29 -16.65 2.28
CA TRP A 119 19.21 -17.16 3.64
C TRP A 119 18.14 -16.40 4.43
N ILE A 120 17.24 -17.14 5.08
CA ILE A 120 16.27 -16.57 6.02
C ILE A 120 16.89 -16.68 7.41
N VAL A 121 17.26 -15.55 7.99
CA VAL A 121 17.78 -15.45 9.36
C VAL A 121 16.58 -15.27 10.31
N GLU A 122 16.62 -15.90 11.49
CA GLU A 122 15.54 -15.85 12.50
C GLU A 122 14.15 -16.31 12.01
N THR A 123 14.09 -17.49 11.39
CA THR A 123 12.79 -18.11 11.08
C THR A 123 12.14 -18.58 12.39
N GLN A 124 10.96 -18.06 12.71
CA GLN A 124 10.12 -18.60 13.78
C GLN A 124 8.98 -19.42 13.18
N VAL A 125 8.93 -20.72 13.48
CA VAL A 125 7.81 -21.58 13.06
C VAL A 125 6.80 -21.69 14.20
N ARG A 126 5.53 -21.35 13.93
CA ARG A 126 4.40 -21.58 14.84
C ARG A 126 3.45 -22.59 14.22
N VAL A 127 3.23 -23.70 14.92
CA VAL A 127 2.23 -24.71 14.54
C VAL A 127 1.00 -24.51 15.41
N THR A 128 -0.17 -24.39 14.77
CA THR A 128 -1.46 -24.32 15.47
C THR A 128 -2.31 -25.48 15.01
N LEU A 129 -2.65 -26.37 15.94
CA LEU A 129 -3.59 -27.44 15.69
C LEU A 129 -5.01 -26.88 15.88
N SER A 130 -5.85 -26.94 14.85
CA SER A 130 -7.28 -26.63 14.96
C SER A 130 -8.05 -27.94 14.81
N ILE A 131 -8.71 -28.37 15.89
CA ILE A 131 -9.55 -29.56 15.91
C ILE A 131 -10.99 -29.09 15.72
N ASN A 132 -11.60 -29.45 14.59
CA ASN A 132 -12.87 -28.85 14.17
C ASN A 132 -14.13 -29.43 14.85
N LYS A 133 -14.02 -30.50 15.66
CA LYS A 133 -15.19 -31.11 16.32
C LYS A 133 -14.81 -31.80 17.63
N GLU A 134 -14.93 -31.09 18.74
CA GLU A 134 -15.42 -31.72 19.96
C GLU A 134 -16.92 -31.42 20.04
N ILE A 135 -17.74 -32.47 20.02
CA ILE A 135 -19.16 -32.34 20.32
C ILE A 135 -19.21 -32.23 21.85
N SER A 136 -19.65 -31.07 22.37
CA SER A 136 -19.91 -30.93 23.81
C SER A 136 -20.90 -32.03 24.24
N ALA A 137 -20.85 -32.48 25.50
CA ALA A 137 -21.85 -33.42 26.06
C ALA A 137 -23.31 -32.91 25.92
N GLU A 138 -23.47 -31.63 25.59
CA GLU A 138 -24.73 -30.91 25.37
C GLU A 138 -25.11 -30.75 23.88
N GLY A 139 -24.38 -31.37 22.93
CA GLY A 139 -24.77 -31.44 21.51
C GLY A 139 -24.48 -30.20 20.65
N HIS A 140 -23.84 -29.16 21.18
CA HIS A 140 -23.45 -27.99 20.41
C HIS A 140 -22.08 -28.15 19.73
N SER A 141 -22.00 -27.88 18.43
CA SER A 141 -20.73 -27.80 17.69
C SER A 141 -20.14 -26.40 17.86
N LEU A 142 -19.15 -26.27 18.73
CA LEU A 142 -18.41 -25.02 18.90
C LEU A 142 -17.07 -25.15 18.18
N PRO A 143 -16.71 -24.26 17.24
CA PRO A 143 -15.34 -24.19 16.75
C PRO A 143 -14.45 -23.68 17.89
N LYS A 144 -13.95 -24.58 18.72
CA LYS A 144 -12.92 -24.25 19.70
C LYS A 144 -11.63 -24.02 18.93
N ASN A 145 -11.24 -22.76 18.79
CA ASN A 145 -9.85 -22.36 18.56
C ASN A 145 -9.01 -22.69 19.81
N CYS A 146 -8.95 -23.97 20.19
CA CYS A 146 -8.03 -24.47 21.18
C CYS A 146 -6.66 -24.50 20.50
N GLY A 147 -5.98 -23.35 20.46
CA GLY A 147 -4.66 -23.20 19.87
C GLY A 147 -3.62 -23.95 20.70
N TYR A 148 -3.64 -25.29 20.63
CA TYR A 148 -2.57 -26.10 21.15
C TYR A 148 -1.38 -25.94 20.21
N ALA A 149 -0.36 -25.26 20.70
CA ALA A 149 0.94 -25.15 20.05
C ALA A 149 1.81 -26.31 20.60
N PRO A 150 1.91 -27.45 19.87
CA PRO A 150 2.78 -28.53 20.32
C PRO A 150 4.22 -28.03 20.40
N PRO A 151 4.99 -28.42 21.43
CA PRO A 151 6.39 -28.06 21.55
C PRO A 151 7.15 -28.57 20.31
N LEU A 152 7.82 -27.66 19.61
CA LEU A 152 8.63 -28.00 18.44
C LEU A 152 10.01 -28.47 18.91
N LEU A 153 10.50 -29.56 18.32
CA LEU A 153 11.85 -30.06 18.59
C LEU A 153 12.95 -29.15 17.98
N ARG A 154 12.59 -28.30 17.02
CA ARG A 154 13.39 -27.20 16.47
C ARG A 154 12.44 -26.09 16.00
N GLY A 155 12.62 -24.88 16.54
CA GLY A 155 11.82 -23.69 16.24
C GLY A 155 12.54 -22.72 15.32
#